data_AF-A0A9J6FEJ0-F1
#
_entry.id   AF-A0A9J6FEJ0-F1
#
_cell.length_a   1.000
_cell.length_b   1.000
_cell.length_c   1.000
_cell.angle_alpha   90.00
_cell.angle_beta   90.00
_cell.angle_gamma   90.00
#
_symmetry.space_group_name_H-M   'P 1'
#
loop_
_entity.id
_entity.type
_entity.pdbx_description
1 polymer ?
#
loop_
_entity_poly.entity_id
_entity_poly.type
_entity_poly.pdbx_seq_one_letter_code
_entity_poly.pdbx_strand_id
1 'polypeptide(L)'
;MDVGTYGAKALSALSEHFTAVETFRPKEAKFEVVKPLQKANLETLCSRVKAIKENCLSLFFSAKMHKPDVPFRAIISERHTWQLQV
;
A
#
# COMPACT_ATOMS: atom_id res chain seq x y z
N MET A 1 -15.49 -20.61 -5.68
CA MET A 1 -15.05 -20.34 -4.30
C MET A 1 -16.22 -19.68 -3.61
N ASP A 2 -16.68 -20.25 -2.50
CA ASP A 2 -17.66 -19.58 -1.65
C ASP A 2 -17.00 -18.32 -1.05
N VAL A 3 -17.76 -17.23 -0.95
CA VAL A 3 -17.26 -15.90 -0.56
C VAL A 3 -16.69 -15.93 0.87
N GLY A 4 -17.24 -16.79 1.73
CA GLY A 4 -16.76 -17.00 3.09
C GLY A 4 -15.35 -17.59 3.19
N THR A 5 -14.93 -18.41 2.21
CA THR A 5 -13.60 -19.06 2.23
C THR A 5 -12.48 -18.13 1.78
N TYR A 6 -12.79 -17.13 0.93
CA TYR A 6 -11.81 -16.15 0.45
C TYR A 6 -11.34 -15.22 1.58
N GLY A 7 -12.28 -14.66 2.35
CA GLY A 7 -11.98 -13.72 3.44
C GLY A 7 -11.06 -14.32 4.50
N ALA A 8 -11.34 -15.56 4.93
CA ALA A 8 -10.53 -16.25 5.93
C ALA A 8 -9.09 -16.50 5.46
N LYS A 9 -8.92 -16.97 4.22
CA LYS A 9 -7.59 -17.21 3.63
C LYS A 9 -6.81 -15.90 3.40
N ALA A 10 -7.49 -14.81 3.02
CA ALA A 10 -6.87 -13.51 2.89
C ALA A 10 -6.38 -12.96 4.24
N LEU A 11 -7.20 -13.07 5.30
CA LEU A 11 -6.81 -12.68 6.66
C LEU A 11 -5.65 -13.51 7.19
N SER A 12 -5.66 -14.83 6.96
CA SER A 12 -4.54 -15.71 7.32
C SER A 12 -3.23 -15.27 6.66
N ALA A 13 -3.26 -15.00 5.35
CA ALA A 13 -2.10 -14.53 4.60
C ALA A 13 -1.61 -13.14 5.08
N LEU A 14 -2.53 -12.26 5.50
CA LEU A 14 -2.18 -10.97 6.11
C LEU A 14 -1.45 -11.17 7.44
N SER A 15 -1.98 -12.00 8.34
CA SER A 15 -1.38 -12.23 9.66
C SER A 15 -0.04 -12.95 9.61
N GLU A 16 0.19 -13.80 8.60
CA GLU A 16 1.42 -14.57 8.46
C GLU A 16 2.58 -13.73 7.92
N HIS A 17 2.30 -12.76 7.04
CA HIS A 17 3.33 -12.03 6.31
C HIS A 17 3.44 -10.55 6.67
N PHE A 18 2.49 -10.01 7.44
CA PHE A 18 2.47 -8.59 7.77
C PHE A 18 2.23 -8.36 9.26
N THR A 19 2.92 -7.36 9.81
CA THR A 19 2.67 -6.86 11.17
C THR A 19 1.76 -5.64 11.10
N ALA A 20 0.65 -5.66 11.84
CA ALA A 20 -0.23 -4.50 11.94
C ALA A 20 0.51 -3.36 12.67
N VAL A 21 0.47 -2.16 12.09
CA VAL A 21 1.05 -0.96 12.70
C VAL A 21 -0.08 -0.03 13.12
N GLU A 22 -0.43 -0.06 14.41
CA GLU A 22 -1.58 0.67 14.96
C GLU A 22 -1.33 2.18 15.10
N THR A 23 -0.06 2.57 15.28
CA THR A 23 0.34 3.95 15.59
C THR A 23 0.73 4.74 14.35
N PHE A 24 0.92 4.09 13.19
CA PHE A 24 1.30 4.79 11.98
C PHE A 24 0.12 5.59 11.43
N ARG A 25 0.40 6.84 11.06
CA ARG A 25 -0.58 7.78 10.50
C ARG A 25 -0.08 8.24 9.14
N PRO A 26 -0.51 7.59 8.04
CA PRO A 26 -0.01 7.89 6.70
C PRO A 26 -0.15 9.36 6.27
N LYS A 27 -1.23 10.02 6.72
CA LYS A 27 -1.47 11.45 6.46
C LYS A 27 -0.44 12.34 7.15
N GLU A 28 -0.05 12.01 8.37
CA GLU A 28 0.97 12.75 9.13
C GLU A 28 2.34 12.54 8.50
N ALA A 29 2.70 11.31 8.13
CA ALA A 29 3.93 11.01 7.43
C ALA A 29 4.06 11.83 6.12
N LYS A 30 2.97 11.93 5.34
CA LYS A 30 2.93 12.78 4.14
C LYS A 30 3.18 14.27 4.47
N PHE A 31 2.61 14.78 5.57
CA PHE A 31 2.84 16.16 5.99
C PHE A 31 4.28 16.40 6.44
N GLU A 32 4.86 15.46 7.19
CA GLU A 32 6.27 15.52 7.61
C GLU A 32 7.22 15.52 6.41
N VAL A 33 6.91 14.80 5.33
CA VAL A 33 7.70 14.83 4.07
C VAL A 33 7.59 16.18 3.36
N VAL A 34 6.45 16.87 3.44
CA VAL A 34 6.27 18.19 2.81
C VAL A 34 7.14 19.26 3.48
N LYS A 35 7.36 19.20 4.80
CA LYS A 35 8.15 20.20 5.54
C LYS A 35 9.57 20.42 5.00
N PRO A 36 10.43 19.38 4.83
CA PRO A 36 11.77 19.57 4.28
C PRO A 36 11.73 20.01 2.81
N LEU A 37 10.75 19.56 2.02
CA LEU A 37 10.58 20.00 0.63
C LEU A 37 10.26 21.49 0.53
N GLN A 38 9.43 22.01 1.44
CA GLN A 38 9.15 23.44 1.54
C GLN A 38 10.40 24.23 1.96
N LYS A 39 11.17 23.74 2.95
CA LYS A 39 12.44 24.35 3.36
C LYS A 39 13.48 24.41 2.25
N ALA A 40 13.44 23.44 1.32
CA ALA A 40 14.32 23.39 0.15
C ALA A 40 13.79 24.18 -1.07
N ASN A 41 12.70 24.94 -0.94
CA ASN A 41 12.04 25.66 -2.04
C ASN A 41 11.64 24.76 -3.23
N LEU A 42 11.32 23.50 -2.96
CA LEU A 42 10.90 22.53 -3.98
C LEU A 42 9.37 22.56 -4.15
N GLU A 43 8.80 23.69 -4.54
CA GLU A 43 7.35 23.92 -4.58
C GLU A 43 6.61 22.96 -5.52
N THR A 44 7.17 22.69 -6.70
CA THR A 44 6.62 21.72 -7.66
C THR A 44 6.54 20.33 -7.05
N LEU A 45 7.56 19.91 -6.31
CA LEU A 45 7.58 18.61 -5.64
C LEU A 45 6.61 18.57 -4.47
N CYS A 46 6.49 19.65 -3.70
CA CYS A 46 5.47 19.80 -2.66
C CYS A 46 4.06 19.63 -3.23
N SER A 47 3.75 20.30 -4.33
CA SER A 47 2.44 20.22 -4.99
C SER A 47 2.14 18.82 -5.51
N ARG A 48 3.14 18.15 -6.10
CA ARG A 48 3.01 16.75 -6.53
C ARG A 48 2.75 15.82 -5.34
N VAL A 49 3.50 15.93 -4.26
CA VAL A 49 3.27 15.14 -3.04
C VAL A 49 1.86 15.41 -2.49
N LYS A 50 1.44 16.67 -2.36
CA LYS A 50 0.11 17.04 -1.85
C LYS A 50 -1.04 16.49 -2.71
N ALA A 51 -0.91 16.51 -4.03
CA ALA A 51 -1.94 16.05 -4.98
C ALA A 51 -2.17 14.52 -4.99
N ILE A 52 -1.28 13.75 -4.36
CA ILE A 52 -1.38 12.29 -4.34
C ILE A 52 -2.52 11.83 -3.44
N LYS A 53 -3.37 10.95 -3.99
CA LYS A 53 -4.59 10.49 -3.35
C LYS A 53 -4.32 9.40 -2.31
N GLU A 54 -3.40 8.48 -2.62
CA GLU A 54 -3.06 7.36 -1.75
C GLU A 54 -1.80 7.64 -0.93
N ASN A 55 -1.91 7.50 0.38
CA ASN A 55 -0.78 7.75 1.29
C ASN A 55 0.09 6.49 1.52
N CYS A 56 -0.37 5.33 1.06
CA CYS A 56 0.25 4.03 1.24
C CYS A 56 0.16 3.21 -0.05
N LEU A 57 1.03 2.18 -0.14
CA LEU A 57 0.88 1.11 -1.11
C LEU A 57 -0.43 0.36 -0.87
N SER A 58 -1.08 -0.08 -1.94
CA SER A 58 -2.29 -0.91 -1.85
C SER A 58 -1.91 -2.38 -2.05
N LEU A 59 -2.47 -3.26 -1.22
CA LEU A 59 -2.28 -4.70 -1.32
C LEU A 59 -3.58 -5.34 -1.83
N PHE A 60 -3.48 -6.21 -2.83
CA PHE A 60 -4.58 -7.07 -3.24
C PHE A 60 -4.10 -8.51 -3.47
N PHE A 61 -5.01 -9.45 -3.27
CA PHE A 61 -4.73 -10.87 -3.46
C PHE A 61 -5.27 -11.37 -4.80
N SER A 62 -4.52 -12.24 -5.45
CA SER A 62 -4.99 -12.95 -6.65
C SER A 62 -4.70 -14.44 -6.51
N ALA A 63 -5.63 -15.28 -6.95
CA ALA A 63 -5.44 -16.72 -6.98
C ALA A 63 -4.45 -17.12 -8.09
N LYS A 64 -3.50 -18.01 -7.80
CA LYS A 64 -2.71 -18.69 -8.83
C LYS A 64 -3.51 -19.88 -9.38
N MET A 65 -4.38 -19.60 -10.35
CA MET A 65 -5.30 -20.59 -10.95
C MET A 65 -4.61 -21.77 -11.67
N HIS A 66 -3.32 -21.65 -11.97
CA HIS A 66 -2.52 -22.69 -12.63
C HIS A 66 -1.91 -23.71 -11.64
N LYS A 67 -2.17 -23.59 -10.33
CA LYS A 67 -1.66 -24.51 -9.30
C LYS A 67 -2.82 -25.29 -8.67
N PRO A 68 -2.68 -26.60 -8.41
CA PRO A 68 -3.76 -27.44 -7.88
C PRO A 68 -4.34 -26.96 -6.55
N ASP A 69 -3.50 -26.39 -5.71
CA ASP A 69 -3.82 -25.83 -4.39
C ASP A 69 -4.39 -24.40 -4.45
N VAL A 70 -4.34 -23.77 -5.63
CA VAL A 70 -4.85 -22.41 -5.92
C VAL A 70 -4.41 -21.40 -4.83
N PRO A 71 -3.09 -21.24 -4.58
CA PRO A 71 -2.60 -20.39 -3.52
C PRO A 71 -2.83 -18.91 -3.86
N PHE A 72 -3.01 -18.08 -2.83
CA PHE A 72 -3.03 -16.64 -3.01
C PHE A 72 -1.62 -16.10 -3.24
N ARG A 73 -1.52 -15.14 -4.16
CA ARG A 73 -0.38 -14.24 -4.26
C ARG A 73 -0.80 -12.85 -3.80
N ALA A 74 0.00 -12.28 -2.91
CA ALA A 74 -0.02 -10.87 -2.59
C ALA A 74 0.53 -10.08 -3.79
N ILE A 75 -0.18 -9.03 -4.20
CA ILE A 75 0.28 -8.07 -5.21
C ILE A 75 0.23 -6.69 -4.57
N ILE A 76 1.39 -6.04 -4.50
CA ILE A 76 1.53 -4.68 -3.99
C ILE A 76 1.45 -3.74 -5.19
N SER A 77 0.53 -2.78 -5.16
CA SER A 77 0.43 -1.74 -6.16
C SER A 77 0.91 -0.41 -5.62
N GLU A 78 1.85 0.17 -6.36
CA GLU A 78 2.33 1.54 -6.20
C GLU A 78 1.45 2.54 -6.98
N ARG A 79 0.37 2.07 -7.61
CA ARG A 79 -0.51 2.93 -8.41
C ARG A 79 -1.09 4.02 -7.53
N HIS A 80 -0.96 5.27 -7.98
CA HIS A 80 -1.41 6.47 -7.28
C HIS A 80 -0.67 6.77 -5.96
N THR A 81 0.50 6.17 -5.71
CA THR A 81 1.37 6.56 -4.60
C THR A 81 2.48 7.50 -5.06
N TRP A 82 3.26 8.02 -4.10
CA TRP A 82 4.36 8.95 -4.33
C TRP A 82 5.72 8.26 -4.53
N GLN A 83 5.78 6.95 -4.32
CA GLN A 83 6.99 6.17 -4.52
C GLN A 83 7.17 5.98 -6.04
N LEU A 84 8.24 6.53 -6.59
CA LEU A 84 8.61 6.31 -7.98
C LEU A 84 9.23 4.92 -8.09
N GLN A 85 8.78 4.14 -9.06
CA GLN A 85 9.51 2.96 -9.52
C GLN A 85 10.89 3.42 -10.02
N VAL A 86 11.95 3.01 -9.33
CA VAL A 86 13.35 3.23 -9.74
C VAL A 86 13.72 2.27 -10.87
#